data_AF-A0A6N9C745-F1
#
_entry.id   AF-A0A6N9C745-F1
#
_cell.length_a   1.000
_cell.length_b   1.000
_cell.length_c   1.000
_cell.angle_alpha   90.00
_cell.angle_beta   90.00
_cell.angle_gamma   90.00
#
_symmetry.space_group_name_H-M   'P 1'
#
loop_
_entity.id
_entity.type
_entity.pdbx_description
1 polymer ?
#
loop_
_entity_poly.entity_id
_entity_poly.type
_entity_poly.pdbx_seq_one_letter_code
_entity_poly.pdbx_strand_id
1 'polypeptide(L)'
;SGDDVFFEERAHLFAGARGDFAVLHGVNPHPMQAEFGVIQPEQLDEVINSEDVSQPSLLCIENTHNGSGGSAWTPAEVEVISAAARAHGLKIHMDGARLFNAVVAHGVDAKDYTRHVDSVMFCVSKGLSAPVGSLLCGSRAFIDDSDAMRKRMGGGMRQAGMIAAAGIFALQKMVDRLAEDHENARLLCSGLEAIEGIKVQRPPTPTNFAMVNAEELGWHSELLIEKWKTCGILANPRPPAGARLVVHRHITHDDVTYVVDATRRLVERG
;
A
#
# COMPACT_ATOMS: atom_id res chain seq x y z
N SER A 1 -5.43 -10.72 23.25
CA SER A 1 -6.42 -11.67 22.68
C SER A 1 -7.75 -11.24 23.21
N GLY A 2 -8.72 -10.99 22.34
CA GLY A 2 -9.97 -10.30 22.64
C GLY A 2 -9.91 -8.79 22.37
N ASP A 3 -8.71 -8.24 22.12
CA ASP A 3 -8.49 -6.83 21.82
C ASP A 3 -9.13 -6.44 20.48
N ASP A 4 -9.77 -5.28 20.44
CA ASP A 4 -10.36 -4.70 19.24
C ASP A 4 -9.32 -3.89 18.46
N VAL A 5 -9.22 -4.16 17.15
CA VAL A 5 -8.23 -3.57 16.24
C VAL A 5 -8.92 -3.00 15.01
N PHE A 6 -8.61 -1.75 14.69
CA PHE A 6 -9.30 -0.95 13.68
C PHE A 6 -8.46 -0.85 12.40
N PHE A 7 -9.12 -0.95 11.24
CA PHE A 7 -8.48 -0.94 9.92
C PHE A 7 -9.33 -0.19 8.90
N GLU A 8 -8.74 0.27 7.79
CA GLU A 8 -9.54 0.51 6.58
C GLU A 8 -9.90 -0.83 5.91
N GLU A 9 -11.12 -0.97 5.39
CA GLU A 9 -11.69 -2.25 4.93
C GLU A 9 -10.98 -2.90 3.72
N ARG A 10 -10.19 -2.13 2.97
CA ARG A 10 -9.38 -2.55 1.81
C ARG A 10 -7.89 -2.50 2.11
N ALA A 11 -7.49 -2.08 3.32
CA ALA A 11 -6.11 -2.14 3.76
C ALA A 11 -5.60 -3.58 3.72
N HIS A 12 -4.33 -3.74 3.38
CA HIS A 12 -3.67 -5.02 3.19
C HIS A 12 -3.71 -5.87 4.46
N LEU A 13 -3.54 -5.26 5.63
CA LEU A 13 -3.62 -5.98 6.91
C LEU A 13 -4.99 -6.65 7.13
N PHE A 14 -6.07 -6.06 6.62
CA PHE A 14 -7.41 -6.63 6.74
C PHE A 14 -7.75 -7.53 5.53
N ALA A 15 -7.73 -6.98 4.32
CA ALA A 15 -8.20 -7.66 3.11
C ALA A 15 -7.17 -8.60 2.47
N GLY A 16 -5.87 -8.34 2.66
CA GLY A 16 -4.78 -9.04 1.98
C GLY A 16 -4.06 -10.10 2.81
N ALA A 17 -4.11 -10.00 4.13
CA ALA A 17 -3.34 -10.82 5.07
C ALA A 17 -4.04 -12.12 5.51
N ARG A 18 -5.07 -12.58 4.78
CA ARG A 18 -5.72 -13.90 4.97
C ARG A 18 -6.25 -14.17 6.40
N GLY A 19 -6.54 -13.13 7.18
CA GLY A 19 -7.01 -13.27 8.56
C GLY A 19 -5.93 -13.67 9.56
N ASP A 20 -4.65 -13.52 9.22
CA ASP A 20 -3.52 -13.91 10.08
C ASP A 20 -3.59 -13.24 11.46
N PHE A 21 -4.07 -12.00 11.55
CA PHE A 21 -4.25 -11.30 12.83
C PHE A 21 -5.21 -12.05 13.78
N ALA A 22 -6.28 -12.64 13.26
CA ALA A 22 -7.24 -13.38 14.06
C ALA A 22 -6.65 -14.73 14.52
N VAL A 23 -5.96 -15.43 13.61
CA VAL A 23 -5.38 -16.75 13.91
C VAL A 23 -4.19 -16.66 14.87
N LEU A 24 -3.31 -15.68 14.68
CA LEU A 24 -2.06 -15.56 15.43
C LEU A 24 -2.22 -14.79 16.75
N HIS A 25 -3.12 -13.81 16.80
CA HIS A 25 -3.24 -12.89 17.92
C HIS A 25 -4.61 -12.92 18.61
N GLY A 26 -5.62 -13.58 18.01
CA GLY A 26 -6.96 -13.67 18.58
C GLY A 26 -7.59 -12.29 18.78
N VAL A 27 -7.38 -11.36 17.85
CA VAL A 27 -7.94 -10.00 17.90
C VAL A 27 -9.25 -9.91 17.13
N ASN A 28 -10.10 -8.97 17.53
CA ASN A 28 -11.37 -8.67 16.90
C ASN A 28 -11.17 -7.52 15.89
N PRO A 29 -11.35 -7.75 14.57
CA PRO A 29 -11.16 -6.70 13.58
C PRO A 29 -12.40 -5.81 13.42
N HIS A 30 -12.17 -4.51 13.32
CA HIS A 30 -13.18 -3.48 13.05
C HIS A 30 -12.81 -2.72 11.77
N PRO A 31 -13.33 -3.13 10.60
CA PRO A 31 -13.06 -2.44 9.35
C PRO A 31 -13.87 -1.14 9.22
N MET A 32 -13.25 -0.12 8.64
CA MET A 32 -13.84 1.19 8.36
C MET A 32 -13.76 1.49 6.87
N GLN A 33 -14.80 2.14 6.35
CA GLN A 33 -14.75 2.72 5.02
C GLN A 33 -14.03 4.06 5.07
N ALA A 34 -13.06 4.28 4.19
CA ALA A 34 -12.40 5.55 4.09
C ALA A 34 -12.13 5.95 2.63
N GLU A 35 -12.28 7.23 2.36
CA GLU A 35 -12.00 7.77 1.04
C GLU A 35 -10.49 7.74 0.78
N PHE A 36 -10.09 7.08 -0.32
CA PHE A 36 -8.69 6.83 -0.66
C PHE A 36 -7.82 6.20 0.45
N GLY A 37 -8.46 5.52 1.41
CA GLY A 37 -7.79 4.92 2.56
C GLY A 37 -7.67 5.86 3.77
N VAL A 38 -7.91 7.16 3.64
CA VAL A 38 -7.66 8.17 4.67
C VAL A 38 -8.79 8.20 5.69
N ILE A 39 -8.58 7.52 6.82
CA ILE A 39 -9.55 7.44 7.93
C ILE A 39 -9.64 8.80 8.61
N GLN A 40 -10.86 9.33 8.73
CA GLN A 40 -11.14 10.57 9.46
C GLN A 40 -11.41 10.30 10.95
N PRO A 41 -11.08 11.25 11.85
CA PRO A 41 -11.36 11.11 13.28
C PRO A 41 -12.81 10.75 13.60
N GLU A 42 -13.77 11.34 12.89
CA GLU A 42 -15.19 11.11 13.13
C GLU A 42 -15.60 9.66 12.83
N GLN A 43 -14.97 9.05 11.82
CA GLN A 43 -15.21 7.65 11.46
C GLN A 43 -14.64 6.71 12.52
N LEU A 44 -13.48 7.05 13.07
CA LEU A 44 -12.87 6.30 14.17
C LEU A 44 -13.72 6.41 15.44
N ASP A 45 -14.19 7.62 15.77
CA ASP A 45 -15.07 7.88 16.91
C ASP A 45 -16.38 7.09 16.81
N GLU A 46 -17.00 7.04 15.63
CA GLU A 46 -18.23 6.30 15.40
C GLU A 46 -18.05 4.80 15.69
N VAL A 47 -17.00 4.18 15.15
CA VAL A 47 -16.77 2.74 15.31
C VAL A 47 -16.38 2.37 16.74
N ILE A 48 -15.52 3.16 17.40
CA ILE A 48 -15.11 2.90 18.79
C ILE A 48 -16.29 2.96 19.75
N ASN A 49 -17.26 3.84 19.52
CA ASN A 49 -18.42 4.02 20.39
C ASN A 49 -19.58 3.04 20.09
N SER A 50 -19.39 2.10 19.16
CA SER A 50 -20.39 1.07 18.87
C SER A 50 -20.49 0.03 19.99
N GLU A 51 -21.65 -0.63 20.12
CA GLU A 51 -21.88 -1.67 21.14
C GLU A 51 -20.99 -2.92 20.93
N ASP A 52 -20.43 -3.09 19.74
CA ASP A 52 -19.59 -4.23 19.35
C ASP A 52 -18.12 -4.08 19.78
N VAL A 53 -17.71 -2.91 20.27
CA VAL A 53 -16.35 -2.63 20.75
C VAL A 53 -16.30 -2.74 22.27
N SER A 54 -15.33 -3.49 22.78
CA SER A 54 -15.17 -3.76 24.22
C SER A 54 -13.78 -3.43 24.76
N GLN A 55 -12.74 -3.65 23.96
CA GLN A 55 -11.32 -3.50 24.33
C GLN A 55 -10.54 -2.83 23.19
N PRO A 56 -10.83 -1.55 22.87
CA PRO A 56 -10.11 -0.83 21.83
C PRO A 56 -8.62 -0.75 22.15
N SER A 57 -7.77 -1.22 21.25
CA SER A 57 -6.33 -1.36 21.51
C SER A 57 -5.41 -0.75 20.45
N LEU A 58 -5.75 -0.88 19.17
CA LEU A 58 -4.84 -0.58 18.07
C LEU A 58 -5.58 -0.07 16.84
N LEU A 59 -5.15 1.08 16.33
CA LEU A 59 -5.48 1.55 14.99
C LEU A 59 -4.34 1.19 14.01
N CYS A 60 -4.69 0.49 12.94
CA CYS A 60 -3.79 0.23 11.83
C CYS A 60 -4.11 1.15 10.65
N ILE A 61 -3.14 1.96 10.23
CA ILE A 61 -3.21 2.78 9.01
C ILE A 61 -2.28 2.22 7.94
N GLU A 62 -2.57 2.44 6.66
CA GLU A 62 -1.71 2.01 5.54
C GLU A 62 -1.31 3.20 4.67
N ASN A 63 0.01 3.43 4.52
CA ASN A 63 0.55 4.51 3.70
C ASN A 63 1.75 4.05 2.86
N THR A 64 1.69 4.06 1.52
CA THR A 64 0.59 4.47 0.62
C THR A 64 -0.52 3.42 0.53
N HIS A 65 -1.79 3.83 0.46
CA HIS A 65 -2.93 2.93 0.45
C HIS A 65 -3.09 2.13 -0.86
N ASN A 66 -2.85 0.83 -0.81
CA ASN A 66 -2.84 -0.10 -1.93
C ASN A 66 -4.23 -0.33 -2.53
N GLY A 67 -5.27 -0.40 -1.70
CA GLY A 67 -6.66 -0.59 -2.13
C GLY A 67 -7.20 0.59 -2.94
N SER A 68 -6.64 1.78 -2.74
CA SER A 68 -7.07 3.03 -3.39
C SER A 68 -6.15 3.50 -4.50
N GLY A 69 -5.33 2.60 -5.05
CA GLY A 69 -4.42 2.94 -6.16
C GLY A 69 -3.16 3.66 -5.73
N GLY A 70 -2.62 3.35 -4.54
CA GLY A 70 -1.36 3.91 -4.07
C GLY A 70 -1.47 5.36 -3.62
N SER A 71 -2.60 5.74 -3.00
CA SER A 71 -2.78 7.10 -2.46
C SER A 71 -1.84 7.33 -1.27
N ALA A 72 -1.01 8.37 -1.32
CA ALA A 72 -0.17 8.76 -0.21
C ALA A 72 -0.92 9.71 0.73
N TRP A 73 -0.90 9.39 2.03
CA TRP A 73 -1.35 10.32 3.06
C TRP A 73 -0.24 11.35 3.32
N THR A 74 -0.64 12.57 3.65
CA THR A 74 0.23 13.62 4.17
C THR A 74 0.64 13.33 5.62
N PRO A 75 1.77 13.89 6.11
CA PRO A 75 2.11 13.81 7.52
C PRO A 75 1.04 14.42 8.45
N ALA A 76 0.35 15.47 8.00
CA ALA A 76 -0.71 16.12 8.76
C ALA A 76 -1.95 15.23 8.95
N GLU A 77 -2.37 14.50 7.92
CA GLU A 77 -3.46 13.51 8.05
C GLU A 77 -3.08 12.42 9.05
N VAL A 78 -1.83 11.92 8.98
CA VAL A 78 -1.31 10.94 9.95
C VAL A 78 -1.29 11.51 11.36
N GLU A 79 -0.88 12.77 11.55
CA GLU A 79 -0.91 13.46 12.84
C GLU A 79 -2.33 13.55 13.42
N VAL A 80 -3.29 14.01 12.62
CA VAL A 80 -4.68 14.21 13.02
C VAL A 80 -5.31 12.90 13.49
N ILE A 81 -5.24 11.83 12.68
CA ILE A 81 -5.82 10.55 13.06
C ILE A 81 -5.09 9.92 14.25
N SER A 82 -3.78 10.16 14.35
CA SER A 82 -2.95 9.67 15.45
C SER A 82 -3.30 10.33 16.78
N ALA A 83 -3.65 11.61 16.77
CA ALA A 83 -4.13 12.33 17.94
C ALA A 83 -5.51 11.83 18.37
N ALA A 84 -6.44 11.65 17.42
CA ALA A 84 -7.77 11.09 17.68
C ALA A 84 -7.68 9.69 18.29
N ALA A 85 -6.88 8.79 17.70
CA ALA A 85 -6.68 7.44 18.21
C ALA A 85 -6.13 7.44 19.65
N ARG A 86 -5.18 8.33 19.97
CA ARG A 86 -4.64 8.45 21.32
C ARG A 86 -5.64 8.98 22.33
N ALA A 87 -6.58 9.83 21.92
CA ALA A 87 -7.65 10.29 22.80
C ALA A 87 -8.53 9.12 23.31
N HIS A 88 -8.63 8.05 22.52
CA HIS A 88 -9.29 6.79 22.88
C HIS A 88 -8.35 5.74 23.49
N GLY A 89 -7.11 6.11 23.80
CA GLY A 89 -6.13 5.19 24.39
C GLY A 89 -5.54 4.15 23.43
N LEU A 90 -5.79 4.28 22.12
CA LEU A 90 -5.28 3.36 21.11
C LEU A 90 -3.77 3.55 20.88
N LYS A 91 -3.11 2.44 20.55
CA LYS A 91 -1.81 2.45 19.85
C LYS A 91 -2.02 2.62 18.35
N ILE A 92 -1.00 3.12 17.66
CA ILE A 92 -1.05 3.30 16.21
C ILE A 92 0.06 2.50 15.54
N HIS A 93 -0.31 1.64 14.61
CA HIS A 93 0.61 0.96 13.70
C HIS A 93 0.43 1.49 12.27
N MET A 94 1.53 1.82 11.62
CA MET A 94 1.55 2.12 10.19
C MET A 94 2.05 0.91 9.39
N ASP A 95 1.18 0.33 8.56
CA ASP A 95 1.59 -0.43 7.39
C ASP A 95 2.17 0.54 6.35
N GLY A 96 3.46 0.77 6.49
CA GLY A 96 4.29 1.57 5.61
C GLY A 96 4.94 0.72 4.52
N ALA A 97 4.29 -0.33 4.02
CA ALA A 97 4.80 -1.18 2.94
C ALA A 97 5.41 -0.38 1.76
N ARG A 98 4.89 0.83 1.52
CA ARG A 98 5.39 1.81 0.55
C ARG A 98 5.59 3.20 1.16
N LEU A 99 6.00 3.28 2.43
CA LEU A 99 6.25 4.55 3.13
C LEU A 99 7.15 5.49 2.31
N PHE A 100 8.22 4.95 1.71
CA PHE A 100 9.14 5.75 0.91
C PHE A 100 8.53 6.31 -0.38
N ASN A 101 7.47 5.70 -0.92
CA ASN A 101 6.70 6.33 -2.00
C ASN A 101 5.92 7.56 -1.48
N ALA A 102 5.40 7.53 -0.26
CA ALA A 102 4.74 8.69 0.35
C ALA A 102 5.74 9.81 0.69
N VAL A 103 6.89 9.45 1.28
CA VAL A 103 8.03 10.35 1.54
C VAL A 103 8.42 11.13 0.27
N VAL A 104 8.61 10.41 -0.84
CA VAL A 104 8.99 11.01 -2.12
C VAL A 104 7.85 11.83 -2.73
N ALA A 105 6.60 11.36 -2.64
CA ALA A 105 5.44 12.08 -3.19
C ALA A 105 5.20 13.45 -2.50
N HIS A 106 5.52 13.55 -1.21
CA HIS A 106 5.35 14.79 -0.44
C HIS A 106 6.65 15.58 -0.23
N GLY A 107 7.82 15.03 -0.60
CA GLY A 107 9.12 15.69 -0.40
C GLY A 107 9.47 15.91 1.08
N VAL A 108 9.15 14.96 1.95
CA VAL A 108 9.33 15.02 3.41
C VAL A 108 10.30 13.94 3.90
N ASP A 109 10.68 13.94 5.18
CA ASP A 109 11.44 12.84 5.78
C ASP A 109 10.49 11.74 6.29
N ALA A 110 10.94 10.48 6.32
CA ALA A 110 10.17 9.40 6.92
C ALA A 110 9.78 9.71 8.38
N LYS A 111 10.61 10.45 9.12
CA LYS A 111 10.37 10.90 10.50
C LYS A 111 9.16 11.82 10.63
N ASP A 112 8.80 12.56 9.58
CA ASP A 112 7.60 13.40 9.60
C ASP A 112 6.34 12.56 9.74
N TYR A 113 6.35 11.33 9.23
CA TYR A 113 5.31 10.35 9.48
C TYR A 113 5.51 9.61 10.80
N THR A 114 6.70 9.02 10.99
CA THR A 114 6.89 8.01 12.05
C THR A 114 6.83 8.59 13.45
N ARG A 115 7.01 9.91 13.63
CA ARG A 115 6.86 10.56 14.93
C ARG A 115 5.42 10.53 15.48
N HIS A 116 4.44 10.28 14.63
CA HIS A 116 3.02 10.27 15.00
C HIS A 116 2.49 8.85 15.32
N VAL A 117 3.27 7.79 15.07
CA VAL A 117 2.84 6.39 15.25
C VAL A 117 3.71 5.65 16.27
N ASP A 118 3.15 4.64 16.94
CA ASP A 118 3.90 3.84 17.93
C ASP A 118 4.80 2.79 17.25
N SER A 119 4.40 2.32 16.08
CA SER A 119 5.20 1.41 15.26
C SER A 119 4.95 1.60 13.77
N VAL A 120 5.95 1.25 12.97
CA VAL A 120 5.86 1.26 11.51
C VAL A 120 6.52 0.02 10.93
N MET A 121 5.86 -0.63 9.98
CA MET A 121 6.48 -1.62 9.12
C MET A 121 6.75 -0.98 7.76
N PHE A 122 7.90 -1.24 7.14
CA PHE A 122 8.12 -0.88 5.74
C PHE A 122 8.87 -1.95 4.97
N CYS A 123 8.62 -2.04 3.67
CA CYS A 123 9.27 -3.03 2.80
C CYS A 123 10.53 -2.45 2.15
N VAL A 124 11.59 -3.25 2.13
CA VAL A 124 12.76 -3.00 1.25
C VAL A 124 12.65 -3.76 -0.06
N SER A 125 11.76 -4.76 -0.14
CA SER A 125 11.62 -5.64 -1.31
C SER A 125 10.55 -5.23 -2.34
N LYS A 126 10.09 -3.97 -2.28
CA LYS A 126 9.16 -3.40 -3.26
C LYS A 126 9.90 -2.41 -4.17
N GLY A 127 9.51 -1.13 -4.20
CA GLY A 127 10.18 -0.10 -5.00
C GLY A 127 11.67 0.04 -4.69
N LEU A 128 12.08 -0.24 -3.44
CA LEU A 128 13.49 -0.19 -3.04
C LEU A 128 14.33 -1.38 -3.55
N SER A 129 13.72 -2.36 -4.23
CA SER A 129 14.41 -3.38 -5.02
C SER A 129 15.31 -4.38 -4.27
N ALA A 130 15.22 -4.50 -2.94
CA ALA A 130 15.85 -5.62 -2.25
C ALA A 130 15.15 -6.95 -2.64
N PRO A 131 15.85 -8.09 -2.67
CA PRO A 131 15.23 -9.35 -3.05
C PRO A 131 14.26 -9.88 -1.98
N VAL A 132 14.53 -9.61 -0.70
CA VAL A 132 13.76 -10.10 0.45
C VAL A 132 13.78 -9.03 1.53
N GLY A 133 12.64 -8.86 2.21
CA GLY A 133 12.61 -8.27 3.55
C GLY A 133 11.71 -7.05 3.71
N SER A 134 11.31 -6.90 4.96
CA SER A 134 10.66 -5.73 5.54
C SER A 134 11.32 -5.46 6.89
N LEU A 135 11.20 -4.23 7.37
CA LEU A 135 11.65 -3.85 8.70
C LEU A 135 10.45 -3.41 9.53
N LEU A 136 10.51 -3.72 10.82
CA LEU A 136 9.58 -3.23 11.83
C LEU A 136 10.36 -2.30 12.75
N CYS A 137 9.84 -1.10 12.99
CA CYS A 137 10.44 -0.08 13.83
C CYS A 137 9.44 0.39 14.88
N GLY A 138 9.93 0.72 16.07
CA GLY A 138 9.14 1.15 17.22
C GLY A 138 10.02 1.30 18.45
N SER A 139 9.41 1.35 19.63
CA SER A 139 10.15 1.43 20.90
C SER A 139 10.98 0.17 21.17
N ARG A 140 12.01 0.27 22.03
CA ARG A 140 12.83 -0.88 22.43
C ARG A 140 11.97 -2.02 22.97
N ALA A 141 11.08 -1.72 23.91
CA ALA A 141 10.18 -2.71 24.52
C ALA A 141 9.33 -3.41 23.45
N PHE A 142 8.74 -2.65 22.53
CA PHE A 142 7.95 -3.22 21.43
C PHE A 142 8.77 -4.13 20.51
N ILE A 143 10.00 -3.75 20.18
CA ILE A 143 10.88 -4.56 19.33
C ILE A 143 11.35 -5.83 20.02
N ASP A 144 11.61 -5.79 21.33
CA ASP A 144 12.01 -6.96 22.10
C ASP A 144 10.88 -8.02 22.12
N ASP A 145 9.64 -7.60 22.32
CA ASP A 145 8.45 -8.46 22.21
C ASP A 145 8.25 -8.98 20.78
N SER A 146 8.41 -8.11 19.79
CA SER A 146 8.27 -8.45 18.37
C SER A 146 9.33 -9.44 17.89
N ASP A 147 10.57 -9.36 18.40
CA ASP A 147 11.64 -10.29 18.06
C ASP A 147 11.35 -11.70 18.59
N ALA A 148 10.76 -11.81 19.78
CA ALA A 148 10.28 -13.07 20.32
C ALA A 148 9.15 -13.66 19.45
N MET A 149 8.20 -12.82 19.00
CA MET A 149 7.13 -13.25 18.09
C MET A 149 7.68 -13.69 16.73
N ARG A 150 8.64 -12.94 16.15
CA ARG A 150 9.32 -13.33 14.91
C ARG A 150 9.94 -14.71 15.00
N LYS A 151 10.54 -15.07 16.16
CA LYS A 151 11.07 -16.43 16.37
C LYS A 151 9.96 -17.48 16.39
N ARG A 152 8.83 -17.22 17.08
CA ARG A 152 7.67 -18.13 17.13
C ARG A 152 7.06 -18.37 15.76
N MET A 153 7.01 -17.34 14.92
CA MET A 153 6.50 -17.41 13.54
C MET A 153 7.51 -18.00 12.54
N GLY A 154 8.70 -18.42 12.99
CA GLY A 154 9.72 -19.01 12.10
C GLY A 154 10.54 -18.00 11.30
N GLY A 155 10.43 -16.70 11.56
CA GLY A 155 11.22 -15.66 10.89
C GLY A 155 12.66 -15.52 11.42
N GLY A 156 13.06 -16.33 12.40
CA GLY A 156 14.40 -16.36 12.99
C GLY A 156 15.44 -17.02 12.08
N MET A 157 15.83 -16.34 11.00
CA MET A 157 16.84 -16.83 10.05
C MET A 157 18.26 -16.83 10.64
N ARG A 158 19.14 -17.66 10.07
CA ARG A 158 20.56 -17.73 10.44
C ARG A 158 21.39 -16.68 9.69
N GLN A 159 22.07 -17.05 8.61
CA GLN A 159 22.96 -16.16 7.85
C GLN A 159 22.20 -15.10 7.01
N ALA A 160 21.32 -14.34 7.66
CA ALA A 160 20.49 -13.29 7.05
C ALA A 160 21.29 -12.04 6.65
N GLY A 161 22.60 -11.98 6.93
CA GLY A 161 23.48 -10.89 6.50
C GLY A 161 23.47 -10.68 4.98
N MET A 162 23.30 -11.75 4.20
CA MET A 162 23.23 -11.68 2.73
C MET A 162 22.03 -10.86 2.25
N ILE A 163 20.84 -11.08 2.81
CA ILE A 163 19.64 -10.31 2.47
C ILE A 163 19.68 -8.91 3.11
N ALA A 164 20.26 -8.78 4.31
CA ALA A 164 20.40 -7.50 4.98
C ALA A 164 21.31 -6.53 4.21
N ALA A 165 22.38 -7.02 3.58
CA ALA A 165 23.26 -6.21 2.74
C ALA A 165 22.50 -5.54 1.58
N ALA A 166 21.60 -6.28 0.92
CA ALA A 166 20.72 -5.72 -0.11
C ALA A 166 19.70 -4.72 0.47
N GLY A 167 19.17 -4.98 1.67
CA GLY A 167 18.30 -4.04 2.39
C GLY A 167 18.99 -2.72 2.76
N ILE A 168 20.27 -2.76 3.16
CA ILE A 168 21.07 -1.56 3.43
C ILE A 168 21.23 -0.73 2.16
N PHE A 169 21.62 -1.36 1.06
CA PHE A 169 21.73 -0.68 -0.23
C PHE A 169 20.38 -0.07 -0.67
N ALA A 170 19.30 -0.83 -0.52
CA ALA A 170 17.94 -0.39 -0.83
C ALA A 170 17.58 0.91 -0.10
N LEU A 171 17.84 0.99 1.20
CA LEU A 171 17.54 2.19 1.99
C LEU A 171 18.46 3.37 1.69
N GLN A 172 19.74 3.12 1.37
CA GLN A 172 20.72 4.17 1.16
C GLN A 172 20.74 4.75 -0.26
N LYS A 173 20.22 4.01 -1.25
CA LYS A 173 20.43 4.34 -2.68
C LYS A 173 19.17 4.30 -3.53
N MET A 174 18.08 3.68 -3.06
CA MET A 174 16.91 3.42 -3.93
C MET A 174 15.69 4.28 -3.63
N VAL A 175 15.73 5.16 -2.61
CA VAL A 175 14.61 6.01 -2.22
C VAL A 175 14.36 7.11 -3.25
N ASP A 176 15.37 7.94 -3.54
CA ASP A 176 15.20 9.14 -4.39
C ASP A 176 14.67 8.81 -5.79
N ARG A 177 15.13 7.69 -6.36
CA ARG A 177 14.71 7.22 -7.68
C ARG A 177 13.24 6.77 -7.76
N LEU A 178 12.53 6.64 -6.64
CA LEU A 178 11.08 6.36 -6.67
C LEU A 178 10.31 7.49 -7.38
N ALA A 179 10.87 8.70 -7.46
CA ALA A 179 10.31 9.80 -8.24
C ALA A 179 10.22 9.46 -9.73
N GLU A 180 11.16 8.66 -10.26
CA GLU A 180 11.10 8.15 -11.64
C GLU A 180 9.92 7.20 -11.83
N ASP A 181 9.67 6.33 -10.83
CA ASP A 181 8.56 5.38 -10.86
C ASP A 181 7.21 6.13 -10.80
N HIS A 182 7.13 7.23 -10.04
CA HIS A 182 5.96 8.11 -9.98
C HIS A 182 5.72 8.82 -11.31
N GLU A 183 6.76 9.38 -11.92
CA GLU A 183 6.66 10.07 -13.21
C GLU A 183 6.22 9.11 -14.32
N ASN A 184 6.81 7.92 -14.39
CA ASN A 184 6.41 6.89 -15.34
C ASN A 184 4.97 6.41 -15.09
N ALA A 185 4.52 6.27 -13.83
CA ALA A 185 3.13 5.95 -13.52
C ALA A 185 2.18 7.07 -13.94
N ARG A 186 2.56 8.34 -13.76
CA ARG A 186 1.79 9.50 -14.21
C ARG A 186 1.61 9.49 -15.74
N LEU A 187 2.70 9.25 -16.48
CA LEU A 187 2.69 9.12 -17.94
C LEU A 187 1.82 7.95 -18.40
N LEU A 188 1.95 6.78 -17.75
CA LEU A 188 1.13 5.61 -18.03
C LEU A 188 -0.36 5.91 -17.83
N CYS A 189 -0.72 6.50 -16.69
CA CYS A 189 -2.09 6.90 -16.39
C CYS A 189 -2.65 7.86 -17.44
N SER A 190 -1.91 8.93 -17.78
CA SER A 190 -2.36 9.90 -18.79
C SER A 190 -2.44 9.30 -20.20
N GLY A 191 -1.52 8.42 -20.57
CA GLY A 191 -1.54 7.75 -21.87
C GLY A 191 -2.70 6.77 -22.02
N LEU A 192 -3.01 6.01 -20.97
CA LEU A 192 -4.16 5.08 -20.96
C LEU A 192 -5.50 5.81 -20.90
N GLU A 193 -5.61 6.89 -20.12
CA GLU A 193 -6.82 7.72 -20.02
C GLU A 193 -7.16 8.45 -21.32
N ALA A 194 -6.18 8.69 -22.19
CA ALA A 194 -6.40 9.26 -23.52
C ALA A 194 -6.99 8.27 -24.53
N ILE A 195 -7.16 6.99 -24.17
CA ILE A 195 -7.78 5.97 -25.02
C ILE A 195 -9.27 5.90 -24.66
N GLU A 196 -10.14 6.16 -25.65
CA GLU A 196 -11.59 6.12 -25.47
C GLU A 196 -12.04 4.76 -24.89
N GLY A 197 -12.89 4.80 -23.87
CA GLY A 197 -13.38 3.63 -23.16
C GLY A 197 -12.49 3.11 -22.01
N ILE A 198 -11.32 3.72 -21.78
CA ILE A 198 -10.47 3.43 -20.62
C ILE A 198 -10.56 4.57 -19.61
N LYS A 199 -11.02 4.24 -18.40
CA LYS A 199 -11.00 5.14 -17.24
C LYS A 199 -9.79 4.85 -16.36
N VAL A 200 -9.25 5.89 -15.75
CA VAL A 200 -8.15 5.79 -14.79
C VAL A 200 -8.56 6.44 -13.47
N GLN A 201 -8.37 5.73 -12.35
CA GLN A 201 -8.60 6.29 -11.02
C GLN A 201 -7.46 7.25 -10.66
N ARG A 202 -7.81 8.46 -10.24
CA ARG A 202 -6.87 9.51 -9.81
C ARG A 202 -7.01 9.76 -8.31
N PRO A 203 -6.17 9.13 -7.45
CA PRO A 203 -6.15 9.50 -6.04
C PRO A 203 -5.59 10.92 -5.84
N PRO A 204 -5.86 11.58 -4.69
CA PRO A 204 -5.38 12.93 -4.40
C PRO A 204 -3.86 13.07 -4.48
N THR A 205 -3.14 12.09 -3.94
CA THR A 205 -1.68 12.00 -4.04
C THR A 205 -1.29 10.66 -4.68
N PRO A 206 -1.21 10.58 -6.02
CA PRO A 206 -0.85 9.36 -6.71
C PRO A 206 0.62 9.02 -6.53
N THR A 207 0.91 7.72 -6.49
CA THR A 207 2.29 7.21 -6.49
C THR A 207 2.54 6.32 -7.71
N ASN A 208 3.12 5.14 -7.53
CA ASN A 208 3.64 4.33 -8.63
C ASN A 208 2.60 3.35 -9.21
N PHE A 209 1.31 3.71 -9.17
CA PHE A 209 0.19 2.86 -9.55
C PHE A 209 -0.55 3.46 -10.74
N ALA A 210 -1.06 2.59 -11.60
CA ALA A 210 -2.13 2.90 -12.53
C ALA A 210 -3.29 1.93 -12.29
N MET A 211 -4.40 2.48 -11.81
CA MET A 211 -5.66 1.75 -11.62
C MET A 211 -6.57 2.11 -12.77
N VAL A 212 -6.86 1.14 -13.64
CA VAL A 212 -7.66 1.38 -14.84
C VAL A 212 -8.94 0.56 -14.82
N ASN A 213 -9.94 1.00 -15.57
CA ASN A 213 -11.21 0.33 -15.79
C ASN A 213 -11.56 0.41 -17.28
N ALA A 214 -11.93 -0.74 -17.87
CA ALA A 214 -12.25 -0.90 -19.28
C ALA A 214 -13.72 -1.33 -19.52
N GLU A 215 -14.61 -1.01 -18.57
CA GLU A 215 -16.04 -1.34 -18.64
C GLU A 215 -16.72 -0.75 -19.87
N GLU A 216 -16.35 0.46 -20.27
CA GLU A 216 -16.90 1.13 -21.45
C GLU A 216 -16.50 0.47 -22.77
N LEU A 217 -15.43 -0.32 -22.77
CA LEU A 217 -15.05 -1.19 -23.89
C LEU A 217 -15.79 -2.54 -23.87
N GLY A 218 -16.63 -2.79 -22.85
CA GLY A 218 -17.24 -4.09 -22.60
C GLY A 218 -16.24 -5.15 -22.14
N TRP A 219 -15.04 -4.75 -21.70
CA TRP A 219 -14.00 -5.69 -21.27
C TRP A 219 -14.08 -5.92 -19.77
N HIS A 220 -14.40 -7.14 -19.37
CA HIS A 220 -14.19 -7.57 -18.00
C HIS A 220 -12.69 -7.80 -17.72
N SER A 221 -12.33 -7.90 -16.44
CA SER A 221 -10.94 -7.88 -15.98
C SER A 221 -10.10 -9.00 -16.60
N GLU A 222 -10.65 -10.20 -16.69
CA GLU A 222 -9.95 -11.36 -17.27
C GLU A 222 -9.65 -11.13 -18.75
N LEU A 223 -10.63 -10.63 -19.52
CA LEU A 223 -10.44 -10.33 -20.94
C LEU A 223 -9.39 -9.21 -21.15
N LEU A 224 -9.42 -8.17 -20.32
CA LEU A 224 -8.41 -7.10 -20.36
C LEU A 224 -6.99 -7.67 -20.12
N ILE A 225 -6.82 -8.50 -19.09
CA ILE A 225 -5.52 -9.14 -18.79
C ILE A 225 -5.10 -10.09 -19.90
N GLU A 226 -6.00 -10.89 -20.47
CA GLU A 226 -5.71 -11.78 -21.59
C GLU A 226 -5.24 -11.01 -22.82
N LYS A 227 -5.95 -9.93 -23.20
CA LYS A 227 -5.57 -9.05 -24.30
C LYS A 227 -4.17 -8.48 -24.10
N TRP A 228 -3.88 -7.92 -22.92
CA TRP A 228 -2.54 -7.41 -22.60
C TRP A 228 -1.46 -8.50 -22.62
N LYS A 229 -1.76 -9.71 -22.15
CA LYS A 229 -0.83 -10.84 -22.16
C LYS A 229 -0.43 -11.25 -23.58
N THR A 230 -1.31 -11.11 -24.58
CA THR A 230 -0.93 -11.34 -26.00
C THR A 230 0.17 -10.41 -26.50
N CYS A 231 0.33 -9.26 -25.85
CA CYS A 231 1.38 -8.27 -26.11
C CYS A 231 2.51 -8.32 -25.06
N GLY A 232 2.58 -9.37 -24.23
CA GLY A 232 3.61 -9.51 -23.19
C GLY A 232 3.45 -8.57 -21.99
N ILE A 233 2.30 -7.89 -21.85
CA ILE A 233 2.02 -6.98 -20.73
C ILE A 233 1.40 -7.77 -19.58
N LEU A 234 1.98 -7.65 -18.39
CA LEU A 234 1.50 -8.32 -17.18
C LEU A 234 0.91 -7.30 -16.21
N ALA A 235 -0.32 -7.55 -15.76
CA ALA A 235 -1.01 -6.73 -14.76
C ALA A 235 -1.88 -7.61 -13.87
N ASN A 236 -2.32 -7.07 -12.74
CA ASN A 236 -3.23 -7.77 -11.84
C ASN A 236 -4.68 -7.37 -12.13
N PRO A 237 -5.63 -8.31 -12.26
CA PRO A 237 -7.03 -7.96 -12.47
C PRO A 237 -7.63 -7.27 -11.23
N ARG A 238 -8.60 -6.40 -11.49
CA ARG A 238 -9.44 -5.72 -10.49
C ARG A 238 -10.91 -5.86 -10.92
N PRO A 239 -11.55 -6.99 -10.60
CA PRO A 239 -12.95 -7.25 -10.96
C PRO A 239 -13.89 -6.09 -10.56
N PRO A 240 -14.94 -5.82 -11.37
CA PRO A 240 -15.36 -6.61 -12.53
C PRO A 240 -14.60 -6.28 -13.83
N ALA A 241 -14.18 -5.03 -14.05
CA ALA A 241 -13.67 -4.56 -15.35
C ALA A 241 -12.33 -3.80 -15.28
N GLY A 242 -11.63 -3.90 -14.15
CA GLY A 242 -10.41 -3.15 -13.91
C GLY A 242 -9.12 -3.96 -13.97
N ALA A 243 -8.03 -3.22 -13.95
CA ALA A 243 -6.70 -3.78 -13.73
C ALA A 243 -5.82 -2.81 -12.95
N ARG A 244 -4.82 -3.37 -12.28
CA ARG A 244 -3.79 -2.62 -11.58
C ARG A 244 -2.44 -2.89 -12.23
N LEU A 245 -1.82 -1.83 -12.74
CA LEU A 245 -0.41 -1.79 -13.12
C LEU A 245 0.37 -1.07 -12.02
N VAL A 246 1.59 -1.53 -11.77
CA VAL A 246 2.49 -0.95 -10.78
C VAL A 246 3.82 -0.72 -11.46
N VAL A 247 4.25 0.53 -11.51
CA VAL A 247 5.52 0.94 -12.10
C VAL A 247 6.64 0.79 -11.07
N HIS A 248 7.80 0.35 -11.51
CA HIS A 248 8.99 0.18 -10.68
C HIS A 248 10.24 0.31 -11.54
N ARG A 249 11.41 0.31 -10.89
CA ARG A 249 12.76 0.33 -11.49
C ARG A 249 12.98 -0.37 -12.83
N HIS A 250 12.33 -1.49 -13.08
CA HIS A 250 12.55 -2.28 -14.30
C HIS A 250 11.55 -1.94 -15.42
N ILE A 251 10.66 -0.98 -15.18
CA ILE A 251 9.71 -0.44 -16.14
C ILE A 251 10.20 0.95 -16.51
N THR A 252 10.76 1.05 -17.71
CA THR A 252 11.32 2.27 -18.27
C THR A 252 10.23 3.12 -18.92
N HIS A 253 10.59 4.34 -19.32
CA HIS A 253 9.73 5.20 -20.13
C HIS A 253 9.29 4.53 -21.45
N ASP A 254 10.18 3.76 -22.08
CA ASP A 254 9.87 3.06 -23.33
C ASP A 254 8.87 1.92 -23.09
N ASP A 255 8.97 1.23 -21.96
CA ASP A 255 7.97 0.22 -21.56
C ASP A 255 6.61 0.85 -21.32
N VAL A 256 6.55 2.03 -20.68
CA VAL A 256 5.30 2.80 -20.50
C VAL A 256 4.69 3.16 -21.85
N THR A 257 5.51 3.68 -22.78
CA THR A 257 5.06 4.04 -24.12
C THR A 257 4.53 2.82 -24.87
N TYR A 258 5.23 1.69 -24.78
CA TYR A 258 4.80 0.42 -25.36
C TYR A 258 3.43 -0.03 -24.83
N VAL A 259 3.19 0.04 -23.52
CA VAL A 259 1.90 -0.34 -22.92
C VAL A 259 0.76 0.51 -23.47
N VAL A 260 0.94 1.82 -23.56
CA VAL A 260 -0.08 2.74 -24.09
C VAL A 260 -0.37 2.44 -25.55
N ASP A 261 0.65 2.30 -26.38
CA ASP A 261 0.48 2.06 -27.82
C ASP A 261 -0.09 0.67 -28.12
N ALA A 262 0.31 -0.36 -27.37
CA ALA A 262 -0.26 -1.69 -27.47
C ALA A 262 -1.74 -1.68 -27.08
N THR A 263 -2.11 -0.97 -26.02
CA THR A 263 -3.50 -0.85 -25.58
C THR A 263 -4.35 -0.14 -26.63
N ARG A 264 -3.85 0.96 -27.22
CA ARG A 264 -4.55 1.68 -28.30
C ARG A 264 -4.84 0.76 -29.49
N ARG A 265 -3.85 -0.01 -29.94
CA ARG A 265 -4.03 -1.01 -31.03
C ARG A 265 -5.04 -2.11 -30.69
N LEU A 266 -5.14 -2.51 -29.41
CA LEU A 266 -6.10 -3.54 -28.97
C LEU A 266 -7.54 -3.01 -28.99
N VAL A 267 -7.73 -1.72 -28.71
CA VAL A 267 -9.04 -1.05 -28.78
C VAL A 267 -9.45 -0.83 -30.24
N GLU A 268 -8.55 -0.33 -31.10
CA GLU A 268 -8.86 -0.08 -32.52
C GLU A 268 -9.19 -1.33 -33.35
N ARG A 269 -8.77 -2.51 -32.90
CA ARG A 269 -8.99 -3.80 -33.58
C ARG A 269 -10.19 -4.57 -33.04
N GLY A 270 -10.80 -4.13 -31.95
CA GLY A 270 -11.94 -4.77 -31.29
C GLY A 270 -13.24 -4.12 -31.71
#